data_AF-A0A3R6IB43-F1
#
_entry.id   AF-A0A3R6IB43-F1
#
_cell.length_a   1.000
_cell.length_b   1.000
_cell.length_c   1.000
_cell.angle_alpha   90.00
_cell.angle_beta   90.00
_cell.angle_gamma   90.00
#
_symmetry.space_group_name_H-M   'P 1'
#
loop_
_entity.id
_entity.type
_entity.pdbx_description
1 polymer ?
#
loop_
_entity_poly.entity_id
_entity_poly.type
_entity_poly.pdbx_seq_one_letter_code
_entity_poly.pdbx_strand_id
1 'polypeptide(L)'
;MNNPKVFISYSWHPEENKIRVEQLARRLMSDGVDVTIDVWRLKDGQDKYVFMKKMVTDTEINKVLIICNQDYAEKADCRKGGVATESTIMSDEIYSKADQTKFLPIVFEKGNDGTIYKPHFITTKILCTKGLMNSTCIQYIDEVYVYPKDYFVP
;
A
#
# COMPACT_ATOMS: atom_id res chain seq x y z
N MET A 1 -10.80 2.52 21.90
CA MET A 1 -10.98 2.25 20.46
C MET A 1 -9.60 2.09 19.88
N ASN A 2 -9.35 1.04 19.09
CA ASN A 2 -8.04 0.80 18.48
C ASN A 2 -8.04 1.50 17.12
N ASN A 3 -7.07 2.38 16.88
CA ASN A 3 -6.90 3.03 15.59
C ASN A 3 -6.59 1.98 14.52
N PRO A 4 -7.12 2.10 13.29
CA PRO A 4 -6.75 1.20 12.21
C PRO A 4 -5.26 1.36 11.92
N LYS A 5 -4.53 0.24 11.88
CA LYS A 5 -3.10 0.20 11.56
C LYS A 5 -2.90 -0.09 10.08
N VAL A 6 -2.08 0.71 9.43
CA VAL A 6 -1.86 0.61 7.99
C VAL A 6 -0.37 0.58 7.68
N PHE A 7 0.04 -0.29 6.77
CA PHE A 7 1.38 -0.29 6.21
C PHE A 7 1.36 0.31 4.79
N ILE A 8 2.33 1.16 4.45
CA ILE A 8 2.47 1.71 3.09
C ILE A 8 3.70 1.11 2.41
N SER A 9 3.45 0.44 1.30
CA SER A 9 4.46 -0.08 0.37
C SER A 9 4.58 0.88 -0.81
N TYR A 10 5.77 1.44 -1.03
CA TYR A 10 6.02 2.48 -2.03
C TYR A 10 7.45 2.40 -2.55
N SER A 11 7.71 3.11 -3.65
CA SER A 11 9.04 3.29 -4.21
C SER A 11 9.70 4.54 -3.65
N TRP A 12 11.00 4.48 -3.37
CA TRP A 12 11.77 5.63 -2.90
C TRP A 12 12.21 6.55 -4.04
N HIS A 13 12.21 6.06 -5.29
CA HIS A 13 12.69 6.83 -6.44
C HIS A 13 11.54 7.31 -7.33
N PRO A 14 11.59 8.58 -7.78
CA PRO A 14 12.49 9.64 -7.30
C PRO A 14 12.20 10.01 -5.83
N GLU A 15 13.11 10.73 -5.15
CA GLU A 15 12.96 11.15 -3.73
C GLU A 15 11.63 11.87 -3.45
N GLU A 16 11.03 12.49 -4.47
CA GLU A 16 9.69 13.06 -4.41
C GLU A 16 8.62 12.05 -3.95
N ASN A 17 8.72 10.77 -4.37
CA ASN A 17 7.81 9.72 -3.93
C ASN A 17 7.86 9.53 -2.41
N LYS A 18 9.07 9.52 -1.84
CA LYS A 18 9.26 9.41 -0.39
C LYS A 18 8.66 10.59 0.34
N ILE A 19 8.90 11.82 -0.13
CA ILE A 19 8.30 13.03 0.46
C ILE A 19 6.77 12.96 0.42
N ARG A 20 6.18 12.60 -0.73
CA ARG A 20 4.72 12.51 -0.90
C ARG A 20 4.10 11.42 -0.02
N VAL A 21 4.77 10.28 0.14
CA VAL A 21 4.31 9.20 1.01
C VAL A 21 4.42 9.57 2.48
N GLU A 22 5.48 10.24 2.91
CA GLU A 22 5.59 10.76 4.28
C GLU A 22 4.48 11.79 4.59
N GLN A 23 4.15 12.66 3.64
CA GLN A 23 3.03 13.60 3.78
C GLN A 23 1.68 12.88 3.90
N LEU A 24 1.42 11.87 3.05
CA LEU A 24 0.24 11.03 3.14
C LEU A 24 0.17 10.31 4.50
N ALA A 25 1.27 9.73 4.96
CA ALA A 25 1.34 9.02 6.23
C ALA A 25 1.02 9.95 7.40
N ARG A 26 1.61 11.17 7.44
CA ARG A 26 1.30 12.17 8.46
C ARG A 26 -0.16 12.61 8.44
N ARG A 27 -0.76 12.74 7.26
CA ARG A 27 -2.17 13.08 7.12
C ARG A 27 -3.08 11.98 7.65
N LEU A 28 -2.82 10.73 7.27
CA LEU A 28 -3.55 9.58 7.81
C LEU A 28 -3.43 9.50 9.34
N MET A 29 -2.26 9.81 9.90
CA MET A 29 -2.06 9.87 11.35
C MET A 29 -2.84 11.01 12.03
N SER A 30 -2.91 12.20 11.42
CA SER A 30 -3.77 13.28 11.96
C SER A 30 -5.25 12.93 11.94
N ASP A 31 -5.62 12.01 11.04
CA ASP A 31 -6.97 11.51 10.84
C ASP A 31 -7.26 10.25 11.70
N GLY A 32 -6.35 9.86 12.60
CA GLY A 32 -6.55 8.76 13.55
C GLY A 32 -6.15 7.37 13.06
N VAL A 33 -5.36 7.27 11.99
CA VAL A 33 -4.83 6.01 11.46
C VAL A 33 -3.39 5.79 11.95
N ASP A 34 -3.09 4.61 12.47
CA ASP A 34 -1.75 4.24 12.90
C ASP A 34 -0.92 3.78 11.68
N VAL A 35 -0.10 4.67 11.13
CA VAL A 35 0.66 4.38 9.90
C VAL A 35 2.06 3.84 10.18
N THR A 36 2.43 2.80 9.42
CA THR A 36 3.78 2.23 9.36
C THR A 36 4.34 2.39 7.96
N ILE A 37 5.52 3.01 7.87
CA ILE A 37 6.35 3.06 6.66
C ILE A 37 7.77 2.64 7.01
N ASP A 38 8.51 2.20 6.01
CA ASP A 38 9.87 1.68 6.17
C ASP A 38 10.86 2.71 6.71
N VAL A 39 10.86 3.93 6.19
CA VAL A 39 11.77 5.01 6.61
C VAL A 39 11.64 5.31 8.11
N TRP A 40 10.51 4.98 8.75
CA TRP A 40 10.32 5.14 10.20
C TRP A 40 10.60 3.87 11.01
N ARG A 41 10.56 2.68 10.41
CA ARG A 41 10.53 1.40 11.15
C ARG A 41 11.67 0.44 10.84
N LEU A 42 12.28 0.51 9.66
CA LEU A 42 13.41 -0.32 9.29
C LEU A 42 14.69 0.27 9.89
N LYS A 43 15.37 -0.54 10.72
CA LYS A 43 16.69 -0.23 11.29
C LYS A 43 17.79 -0.87 10.46
N ASP A 44 18.99 -0.30 10.54
CA ASP A 44 20.18 -0.87 9.90
C ASP A 44 20.40 -2.33 10.33
N GLY A 45 20.71 -3.19 9.36
CA GLY A 45 20.93 -4.62 9.57
C GLY A 45 19.67 -5.48 9.64
N GLN A 46 18.46 -4.91 9.58
CA GLN A 46 17.24 -5.72 9.50
C GLN A 46 17.03 -6.34 8.11
N ASP A 47 16.62 -7.60 8.09
CA ASP A 47 16.21 -8.28 6.87
C ASP A 47 14.89 -7.68 6.34
N LYS A 48 15.02 -7.07 5.17
CA LYS A 48 13.97 -6.33 4.46
C LYS A 48 12.82 -7.23 4.01
N TYR A 49 13.14 -8.45 3.60
CA TYR A 49 12.15 -9.44 3.16
C TYR A 49 11.36 -9.97 4.37
N VAL A 50 12.04 -10.21 5.50
CA VAL A 50 11.39 -10.56 6.77
C VAL A 50 10.47 -9.44 7.24
N PHE A 51 10.92 -8.18 7.16
CA PHE A 51 10.09 -7.02 7.51
C PHE A 51 8.81 -6.95 6.67
N MET A 52 8.92 -7.01 5.34
CA MET A 52 7.77 -6.96 4.44
C MET A 52 6.79 -8.12 4.70
N LYS A 53 7.33 -9.34 4.83
CA LYS A 53 6.52 -10.53 5.16
C LYS A 53 5.76 -10.33 6.46
N LYS A 54 6.41 -9.76 7.49
CA LYS A 54 5.74 -9.42 8.74
C LYS A 54 4.62 -8.40 8.49
N MET A 55 4.86 -7.30 7.78
CA MET A 55 3.83 -6.27 7.56
C MET A 55 2.57 -6.81 6.88
N VAL A 56 2.69 -7.78 5.96
CA VAL A 56 1.52 -8.36 5.28
C VAL A 56 0.83 -9.47 6.08
N THR A 57 1.56 -10.20 6.91
CA THR A 57 1.00 -11.34 7.69
C THR A 57 0.53 -10.94 9.09
N ASP A 58 1.02 -9.82 9.63
CA ASP A 58 0.66 -9.33 10.95
C ASP A 58 -0.83 -8.96 11.00
N THR A 59 -1.58 -9.64 11.87
CA THR A 59 -3.02 -9.45 12.06
C THR A 59 -3.37 -8.10 12.66
N GLU A 60 -2.41 -7.43 13.31
CA GLU A 60 -2.60 -6.06 13.77
C GLU A 60 -2.60 -5.06 12.60
N ILE A 61 -1.92 -5.36 11.49
CA ILE A 61 -1.96 -4.53 10.29
C ILE A 61 -3.28 -4.79 9.57
N ASN A 62 -4.13 -3.77 9.56
CA ASN A 62 -5.44 -3.82 8.96
C ASN A 62 -5.33 -3.80 7.42
N LYS A 63 -4.66 -2.80 6.83
CA LYS A 63 -4.43 -2.71 5.37
C LYS A 63 -2.97 -2.51 5.01
N VAL A 64 -2.66 -2.90 3.78
CA VAL A 64 -1.41 -2.59 3.09
C VAL A 64 -1.74 -1.70 1.89
N LEU A 65 -1.37 -0.42 1.98
CA LEU A 65 -1.49 0.50 0.85
C LEU A 65 -0.33 0.25 -0.11
N ILE A 66 -0.64 0.02 -1.38
CA ILE A 66 0.37 -0.13 -2.43
C ILE A 66 0.37 1.15 -3.27
N ILE A 67 1.45 1.90 -3.22
CA ILE A 67 1.58 3.16 -3.96
C ILE A 67 1.98 2.86 -5.40
N CYS A 68 0.98 2.91 -6.27
CA CYS A 68 1.06 2.60 -7.68
C CYS A 68 1.55 3.82 -8.47
N ASN A 69 2.80 3.77 -8.92
CA ASN A 69 3.42 4.67 -9.88
C ASN A 69 4.29 3.86 -10.86
N GLN A 70 4.87 4.51 -11.86
CA GLN A 70 5.63 3.81 -12.89
C GLN A 70 6.78 2.99 -12.31
N ASP A 71 7.64 3.64 -11.53
CA ASP A 71 8.85 3.03 -10.97
C ASP A 71 8.53 1.86 -10.01
N TYR A 72 7.47 1.96 -9.20
CA TYR A 72 7.01 0.86 -8.34
C TYR A 72 6.59 -0.35 -9.16
N ALA A 73 5.79 -0.15 -10.21
CA ALA A 73 5.30 -1.24 -11.06
C ALA A 73 6.47 -1.95 -11.75
N GLU A 74 7.38 -1.18 -12.35
CA GLU A 74 8.59 -1.71 -12.98
C GLU A 74 9.44 -2.53 -12.01
N LYS A 75 9.74 -2.00 -10.81
CA LYS A 75 10.51 -2.73 -9.80
C LYS A 75 9.81 -3.99 -9.30
N ALA A 76 8.50 -3.93 -9.10
CA ALA A 76 7.71 -5.06 -8.64
C ALA A 76 7.67 -6.20 -9.68
N ASP A 77 7.56 -5.86 -10.96
CA ASP A 77 7.52 -6.83 -12.04
C ASP A 77 8.92 -7.37 -12.40
N CYS A 78 9.97 -6.54 -12.31
CA CYS A 78 11.37 -6.95 -12.53
C CYS A 78 11.95 -7.82 -11.41
N ARG A 79 11.30 -7.92 -10.24
CA ARG A 79 11.75 -8.75 -9.11
C ARG A 79 11.83 -10.25 -9.40
N LYS A 80 11.40 -10.73 -10.58
CA LYS A 80 11.73 -12.08 -11.07
C LYS A 80 13.24 -12.35 -11.19
N GLY A 81 14.11 -11.32 -11.14
CA GLY A 81 15.57 -11.45 -11.32
C GLY A 81 16.47 -11.24 -10.08
N GLY A 82 15.91 -11.00 -8.88
CA GLY A 82 16.69 -11.06 -7.63
C GLY A 82 17.47 -9.81 -7.18
N VAL A 83 17.31 -8.64 -7.81
CA VAL A 83 17.91 -7.38 -7.29
C VAL A 83 16.89 -6.26 -7.28
N ALA A 84 16.27 -6.04 -6.13
CA ALA A 84 15.62 -4.78 -5.81
C ALA A 84 16.34 -4.17 -4.60
N THR A 85 17.02 -3.05 -4.82
CA THR A 85 17.66 -2.28 -3.73
C THR A 85 16.62 -1.75 -2.72
N GLU A 86 15.38 -1.58 -3.20
CA GLU A 86 14.24 -1.13 -2.41
C GLU A 86 13.51 -2.28 -1.73
N SER A 87 13.70 -2.30 -0.42
CA SER A 87 13.24 -3.24 0.59
C SER A 87 11.75 -3.54 0.58
N THR A 88 10.96 -2.57 0.13
CA THR A 88 9.55 -2.43 0.48
C THR A 88 8.62 -2.35 -0.70
N ILE A 89 9.14 -2.56 -1.91
CA ILE A 89 8.32 -2.94 -3.05
C ILE A 89 7.63 -4.28 -2.75
N MET A 90 6.42 -4.51 -3.25
CA MET A 90 5.71 -5.78 -3.11
C MET A 90 6.24 -6.79 -4.14
N SER A 91 6.21 -8.07 -3.80
CA SER A 91 6.48 -9.15 -4.76
C SER A 91 5.27 -10.06 -4.85
N ASP A 92 5.10 -10.71 -6.00
CA ASP A 92 4.03 -11.70 -6.24
C ASP A 92 4.03 -12.82 -5.18
N GLU A 93 5.21 -13.28 -4.76
CA GLU A 93 5.35 -14.31 -3.72
C GLU A 93 4.79 -13.87 -2.36
N ILE A 94 5.00 -12.61 -1.98
CA ILE A 94 4.48 -12.07 -0.71
C ILE A 94 2.99 -11.76 -0.84
N TYR A 95 2.59 -11.21 -1.98
CA TYR A 95 1.20 -10.88 -2.30
C TYR A 95 0.31 -12.12 -2.27
N SER A 96 0.74 -13.22 -2.87
CA SER A 96 0.01 -14.51 -2.89
C SER A 96 -0.09 -15.20 -1.53
N LYS A 97 0.77 -14.83 -0.56
CA LYS A 97 0.77 -15.40 0.80
C LYS A 97 -0.11 -14.66 1.81
N ALA A 98 -0.73 -13.55 1.40
CA ALA A 98 -1.61 -12.76 2.25
C ALA A 98 -3.02 -12.68 1.65
N ASP A 99 -3.99 -12.34 2.49
CA ASP A 99 -5.36 -12.11 2.07
C ASP A 99 -5.41 -10.92 1.10
N GLN A 100 -5.98 -11.12 -0.08
CA GLN A 100 -6.03 -10.11 -1.13
C GLN A 100 -6.86 -8.88 -0.74
N THR A 101 -7.83 -9.06 0.17
CA THR A 101 -8.63 -7.96 0.71
C THR A 101 -7.80 -7.01 1.57
N LYS A 102 -6.61 -7.42 2.03
CA LYS A 102 -5.70 -6.58 2.81
C LYS A 102 -5.00 -5.51 1.97
N PHE A 103 -4.85 -5.74 0.67
CA PHE A 103 -4.12 -4.83 -0.20
C PHE A 103 -5.05 -3.78 -0.80
N LEU A 104 -4.63 -2.52 -0.71
CA LEU A 104 -5.31 -1.38 -1.29
C LEU A 104 -4.37 -0.65 -2.25
N PRO A 105 -4.45 -0.93 -3.57
CA PRO A 105 -3.66 -0.24 -4.57
C PRO A 105 -4.12 1.21 -4.72
N ILE A 106 -3.18 2.15 -4.69
CA ILE A 106 -3.42 3.60 -4.75
C ILE A 106 -2.65 4.22 -5.91
N VAL A 107 -3.34 4.76 -6.91
CA VAL A 107 -2.71 5.42 -8.06
C VAL A 107 -2.12 6.77 -7.69
N PHE A 108 -0.79 6.85 -7.60
CA PHE A 108 -0.04 8.10 -7.36
C PHE A 108 0.35 8.83 -8.64
N GLU A 109 0.39 8.10 -9.76
CA GLU A 109 0.80 8.58 -11.07
C GLU A 109 0.00 7.86 -12.15
N LYS A 110 -0.32 8.55 -13.25
CA LYS A 110 -0.89 7.96 -14.46
C LYS A 110 -0.03 8.39 -15.65
N GLY A 111 0.07 7.51 -16.64
CA GLY A 111 0.66 7.84 -17.93
C GLY A 111 -0.14 8.93 -18.64
N ASN A 112 0.49 9.57 -19.63
CA ASN A 112 -0.12 10.64 -20.42
C ASN A 112 -1.40 10.21 -21.16
N ASP A 113 -1.54 8.91 -21.43
CA ASP A 113 -2.70 8.25 -22.04
C ASP A 113 -3.75 7.80 -21.00
N GLY A 114 -3.54 8.08 -19.72
CA GLY A 114 -4.37 7.62 -18.62
C GLY A 114 -4.01 6.22 -18.10
N THR A 115 -2.93 5.62 -18.60
CA THR A 115 -2.44 4.31 -18.14
C THR A 115 -2.21 4.32 -16.63
N ILE A 116 -2.73 3.30 -15.95
CA ILE A 116 -2.51 3.09 -14.51
C ILE A 116 -1.32 2.16 -14.36
N TYR A 117 -0.24 2.68 -13.79
CA TYR A 117 0.92 1.87 -13.44
C TYR A 117 0.60 1.00 -12.24
N LYS A 118 0.60 -0.32 -12.40
CA LYS A 118 0.49 -1.27 -11.30
C LYS A 118 1.29 -2.53 -11.61
N PRO A 119 1.81 -3.23 -10.59
CA PRO A 119 2.36 -4.56 -10.78
C PRO A 119 1.34 -5.53 -11.40
N HIS A 120 1.83 -6.47 -12.21
CA HIS A 120 0.97 -7.43 -12.91
C HIS A 120 0.19 -8.34 -11.97
N PHE A 121 0.75 -8.68 -10.81
CA PHE A 121 0.11 -9.55 -9.82
C PHE A 121 -1.06 -8.88 -9.08
N ILE A 122 -1.20 -7.55 -9.14
CA ILE A 122 -2.34 -6.86 -8.54
C ILE A 122 -3.58 -7.06 -9.42
N THR A 123 -4.50 -7.87 -8.92
CA THR A 123 -5.78 -8.20 -9.57
C THR A 123 -6.98 -7.50 -8.91
N THR A 124 -6.78 -6.86 -7.75
CA THR A 124 -7.83 -6.19 -6.98
C THR A 124 -8.22 -4.82 -7.54
N LYS A 125 -9.38 -4.31 -7.13
CA LYS A 125 -9.85 -2.96 -7.50
C LYS A 125 -8.84 -1.89 -7.03
N ILE A 126 -8.57 -0.91 -7.88
CA ILE A 126 -7.58 0.14 -7.66
C ILE A 126 -8.29 1.43 -7.24
N LEU A 127 -7.76 2.14 -6.23
CA LEU A 127 -8.23 3.46 -5.83
C LEU A 127 -7.37 4.59 -6.43
N CYS A 128 -8.00 5.71 -6.80
CA CYS A 128 -7.29 6.89 -7.30
C CYS A 128 -7.04 7.92 -6.19
N THR A 129 -5.83 8.50 -6.16
CA THR A 129 -5.41 9.52 -5.17
C THR A 129 -6.30 10.75 -5.06
N LYS A 130 -6.95 11.20 -6.15
CA LYS A 130 -7.89 12.33 -6.08
C LYS A 130 -9.01 12.12 -5.06
N GLY A 131 -9.40 10.87 -4.79
CA GLY A 131 -10.39 10.51 -3.77
C GLY A 131 -9.81 10.24 -2.38
N LEU A 132 -8.48 10.22 -2.23
CA LEU A 132 -7.74 9.90 -0.99
C LEU A 132 -7.19 11.13 -0.25
N MET A 133 -7.45 12.35 -0.76
CA MET A 133 -6.97 13.61 -0.17
C MET A 133 -8.06 14.48 0.47
N ASN A 134 -9.30 14.00 0.59
CA ASN A 134 -10.43 14.72 1.21
C ASN A 134 -10.80 14.10 2.58
N SER A 135 -11.59 14.80 3.41
CA SER A 135 -12.11 14.23 4.67
C SER A 135 -12.95 12.94 4.49
N THR A 136 -13.42 12.67 3.28
CA THR A 136 -14.17 11.47 2.84
C THR A 136 -13.32 10.18 2.79
N CYS A 137 -12.00 10.26 2.96
CA CYS A 137 -11.11 9.10 2.79
C CYS A 137 -11.23 8.08 3.93
N ILE A 138 -11.57 8.57 5.11
CA ILE A 138 -11.92 7.75 6.26
C ILE A 138 -13.18 6.94 5.96
N GLN A 139 -14.18 7.52 5.27
CA GLN A 139 -15.38 6.78 4.86
C GLN A 139 -15.06 5.63 3.88
N TYR A 140 -14.06 5.76 3.01
CA TYR A 140 -13.67 4.68 2.09
C TYR A 140 -12.84 3.58 2.76
N ILE A 141 -12.05 3.91 3.78
CA ILE A 141 -11.41 2.90 4.63
C ILE A 141 -12.50 2.22 5.47
N ASP A 142 -13.43 2.98 6.06
CA ASP A 142 -14.55 2.48 6.86
C ASP A 142 -15.56 1.63 6.05
N GLU A 143 -15.89 1.98 4.81
CA GLU A 143 -16.75 1.19 3.90
C GLU A 143 -16.13 -0.18 3.58
N VAL A 144 -14.80 -0.24 3.54
CA VAL A 144 -14.05 -1.49 3.38
C VAL A 144 -13.89 -2.24 4.72
N TYR A 145 -14.24 -1.62 5.85
CA TYR A 145 -14.06 -2.14 7.21
C TYR A 145 -15.32 -2.58 7.97
N VAL A 146 -16.47 -2.74 7.31
CA VAL A 146 -17.64 -3.39 7.93
C VAL A 146 -17.97 -4.70 7.20
N TYR A 147 -17.56 -5.83 7.78
CA TYR A 147 -18.22 -7.13 7.57
C TYR A 147 -19.32 -7.32 8.65
N PRO A 148 -20.32 -8.19 8.46
CA PRO A 148 -21.22 -8.44 7.33
C PRO A 148 -22.65 -7.90 7.64
N LYS A 149 -23.54 -7.81 6.65
CA LYS A 149 -24.98 -8.12 6.79
C LYS A 149 -25.71 -7.99 5.45
N ASP A 150 -26.23 -9.12 4.96
CA ASP A 150 -27.54 -9.21 4.32
C ASP A 150 -27.89 -8.15 3.27
N TYR A 151 -27.24 -8.18 2.11
CA TYR A 151 -27.85 -7.65 0.87
C TYR A 151 -27.61 -8.63 -0.28
N PHE A 152 -28.25 -9.79 -0.15
CA PHE A 152 -28.82 -10.48 -1.32
C PHE A 152 -30.04 -9.67 -1.78
N VAL A 153 -29.94 -9.13 -3.01
CA VAL A 153 -31.02 -8.90 -4.01
C VAL A 153 -32.19 -7.94 -3.67
N PRO A 154 -32.98 -7.45 -4.66
CA PRO A 154 -33.50 -8.14 -5.86
C PRO A 154 -32.56 -8.26 -7.06
#